data_AF-A0A5B2YWS9-F1
#
_entry.id   AF-A0A5B2YWS9-F1
#
_cell.length_a   1.000
_cell.length_b   1.000
_cell.length_c   1.000
_cell.angle_alpha   90.00
_cell.angle_beta   90.00
_cell.angle_gamma   90.00
#
_symmetry.space_group_name_H-M   'P 1'
#
loop_
_entity.id
_entity.type
_entity.pdbx_description
1 polymer ?
#
loop_
_entity_poly.entity_id
_entity_poly.type
_entity_poly.pdbx_seq_one_letter_code
_entity_poly.pdbx_strand_id
1 'polypeptide(L)'
;MIDMIDLMGDTQLRAMRTRIKILRAIVKKNGSACFSEIRTLTGLSTGSIYYHLERMKNYVLKNSKYYEITKEGIDLLIEIDKKKDFSLSTRII
;
A
#
# COMPACT_ATOMS: atom_id res chain seq x y z
N MET A 1 24.00 8.46 1.33
CA MET A 1 22.76 8.07 2.01
C MET A 1 22.20 6.92 1.20
N ILE A 2 22.35 5.67 1.65
CA ILE A 2 21.89 4.50 0.88
C ILE A 2 20.38 4.44 1.06
N ASP A 3 19.63 4.48 -0.04
CA ASP A 3 18.18 4.38 0.00
C ASP A 3 17.77 3.03 0.63
N MET A 4 16.85 3.05 1.59
CA MET A 4 16.30 1.83 2.22
C MET A 4 15.70 0.86 1.18
N ILE A 5 15.38 1.37 -0.01
CA ILE A 5 14.89 0.62 -1.18
C ILE A 5 16.03 -0.20 -1.84
N ASP A 6 17.27 0.30 -1.84
CA ASP A 6 18.43 -0.40 -2.44
C ASP A 6 18.92 -1.59 -1.60
N LEU A 7 18.57 -1.62 -0.31
CA LEU A 7 18.89 -2.74 0.61
C LEU A 7 17.83 -3.84 0.63
N MET A 8 16.67 -3.62 0.01
CA MET A 8 15.57 -4.58 0.00
C MET A 8 15.73 -5.58 -1.14
N GLY A 9 15.79 -6.86 -0.82
CA GLY A 9 15.74 -7.91 -1.83
C GLY A 9 14.42 -7.87 -2.63
N ASP A 10 14.44 -8.36 -3.88
CA ASP A 10 13.31 -8.32 -4.82
C ASP A 10 11.98 -8.76 -4.21
N THR A 11 12.00 -9.78 -3.35
CA THR A 11 10.79 -10.29 -2.69
C THR A 11 10.20 -9.27 -1.72
N GLN A 12 11.03 -8.53 -0.99
CA GLN A 12 10.59 -7.47 -0.08
C GLN A 12 10.03 -6.28 -0.87
N LEU A 13 10.68 -5.91 -1.97
CA LEU A 13 10.19 -4.85 -2.87
C LEU A 13 8.84 -5.21 -3.50
N ARG A 14 8.68 -6.45 -3.97
CA ARG A 14 7.38 -6.95 -4.48
C ARG A 14 6.31 -6.89 -3.41
N ALA A 15 6.61 -7.37 -2.20
CA ALA A 15 5.67 -7.33 -1.09
C ALA A 15 5.25 -5.89 -0.74
N MET A 16 6.20 -4.95 -0.70
CA MET A 16 5.94 -3.54 -0.46
C MET A 16 5.02 -2.95 -1.52
N ARG A 17 5.31 -3.15 -2.81
CA ARG A 17 4.47 -2.68 -3.92
C ARG A 17 3.05 -3.23 -3.86
N THR A 18 2.90 -4.51 -3.50
CA THR A 18 1.57 -5.12 -3.33
C THR A 18 0.78 -4.48 -2.18
N ARG A 19 1.41 -4.23 -1.03
CA ARG A 19 0.77 -3.54 0.10
C ARG A 19 0.33 -2.13 -0.26
N ILE A 20 1.17 -1.38 -0.99
CA ILE A 20 0.83 -0.04 -1.48
C ILE A 20 -0.38 -0.08 -2.42
N LYS A 21 -0.46 -1.06 -3.33
CA LYS A 21 -1.64 -1.24 -4.20
C LYS A 21 -2.92 -1.45 -3.38
N ILE A 22 -2.86 -2.26 -2.32
CA ILE A 22 -4.00 -2.49 -1.43
C ILE A 22 -4.43 -1.20 -0.72
N LEU A 23 -3.49 -0.44 -0.14
CA LEU A 23 -3.80 0.84 0.52
C LEU A 23 -4.48 1.81 -0.45
N ARG A 24 -3.94 1.96 -1.67
CA ARG A 24 -4.52 2.84 -2.70
C ARG A 24 -5.93 2.41 -3.11
N ALA A 25 -6.20 1.10 -3.17
CA ALA A 25 -7.54 0.60 -3.49
C ALA A 25 -8.56 0.96 -2.40
N ILE A 26 -8.16 0.91 -1.12
CA ILE A 26 -9.02 1.32 0.00
C ILE A 26 -9.27 2.83 -0.01
N VAL A 27 -8.22 3.64 -0.22
CA VAL A 27 -8.37 5.11 -0.35
C VAL A 27 -9.30 5.50 -1.50
N LYS A 28 -9.20 4.81 -2.65
CA LYS A 28 -10.09 5.03 -3.82
C LYS A 28 -11.58 4.77 -3.50
N LYS A 29 -11.87 4.08 -2.40
CA LYS A 29 -13.22 3.82 -1.89
C LYS A 29 -13.52 4.65 -0.63
N ASN A 30 -13.03 5.89 -0.59
CA ASN A 30 -13.23 6.82 0.53
C ASN A 30 -12.71 6.27 1.87
N GLY A 31 -11.62 5.51 1.81
CA GLY A 31 -10.95 4.99 3.01
C GLY A 31 -11.55 3.70 3.58
N SER A 32 -12.60 3.14 2.99
CA SER A 32 -13.19 1.87 3.40
C SER A 32 -13.62 1.03 2.20
N ALA A 33 -13.11 -0.20 2.09
CA ALA A 33 -13.43 -1.09 0.97
C ALA A 33 -13.72 -2.52 1.44
N CYS A 34 -14.69 -3.17 0.82
CA CYS A 34 -14.89 -4.60 1.03
C CYS A 34 -13.88 -5.42 0.21
N PHE A 35 -13.75 -6.71 0.54
CA PHE A 35 -12.76 -7.60 -0.10
C PHE A 35 -12.88 -7.65 -1.63
N SER A 36 -14.10 -7.75 -2.16
CA SER A 36 -14.34 -7.84 -3.60
C SER A 36 -13.92 -6.56 -4.32
N GLU A 37 -14.09 -5.39 -3.70
CA GLU A 37 -13.64 -4.11 -4.24
C GLU A 37 -12.11 -4.02 -4.28
N ILE A 38 -11.43 -4.42 -3.20
CA ILE A 38 -9.95 -4.48 -3.16
C ILE A 38 -9.46 -5.43 -4.25
N ARG A 39 -10.04 -6.63 -4.38
CA ARG A 39 -9.67 -7.59 -5.42
C ARG A 39 -9.86 -7.02 -6.82
N THR A 40 -11.00 -6.38 -7.08
CA THR A 40 -11.34 -5.81 -8.38
C THR A 40 -10.38 -4.67 -8.75
N LEU A 41 -10.09 -3.78 -7.80
CA LEU A 41 -9.23 -2.61 -8.04
C LEU A 41 -7.74 -2.96 -8.14
N THR A 42 -7.29 -4.01 -7.46
CA THR A 42 -5.87 -4.38 -7.42
C THR A 42 -5.49 -5.46 -8.42
N GLY A 43 -6.45 -6.28 -8.88
CA GLY A 43 -6.20 -7.46 -9.71
C GLY A 43 -5.43 -8.58 -9.00
N LEU A 44 -5.28 -8.50 -7.67
CA LEU A 44 -4.51 -9.46 -6.89
C LEU A 44 -5.28 -10.76 -6.65
N SER A 45 -4.54 -11.86 -6.46
CA SER A 45 -5.14 -13.12 -6.05
C SER A 45 -5.69 -13.05 -4.63
N THR A 46 -6.70 -13.88 -4.35
CA THR A 46 -7.31 -13.98 -3.01
C THR A 46 -6.27 -14.23 -1.92
N GLY A 47 -5.36 -15.19 -2.15
CA GLY A 47 -4.30 -15.53 -1.20
C GLY A 47 -3.33 -14.37 -0.98
N SER A 48 -2.98 -13.61 -2.02
CA SER A 48 -2.10 -12.45 -1.89
C SER A 48 -2.75 -11.36 -1.04
N ILE A 49 -4.03 -11.05 -1.27
CA ILE A 49 -4.76 -10.04 -0.51
C ILE A 49 -4.81 -10.41 0.97
N TYR A 50 -5.21 -11.64 1.31
CA TYR A 50 -5.23 -12.08 2.72
C TYR A 50 -3.84 -12.08 3.36
N TYR A 51 -2.83 -12.60 2.64
CA TYR A 51 -1.45 -12.65 3.14
C TYR A 51 -0.94 -11.25 3.51
N HIS A 52 -1.23 -10.24 2.69
CA HIS A 52 -0.77 -8.89 2.94
C HIS A 52 -1.60 -8.14 3.97
N LEU A 53 -2.93 -8.24 3.94
CA LEU A 53 -3.81 -7.59 4.93
C LEU A 53 -3.51 -8.06 6.36
N GLU A 54 -3.24 -9.35 6.58
CA GLU A 54 -2.83 -9.86 7.90
C GLU A 54 -1.55 -9.21 8.44
N ARG A 55 -0.68 -8.69 7.55
CA ARG A 55 0.59 -8.03 7.90
C ARG A 55 0.49 -6.51 7.90
N MET A 56 -0.69 -5.95 7.62
CA MET A 56 -0.94 -4.52 7.50
C MET A 56 -1.83 -3.99 8.63
N LYS A 57 -1.93 -4.69 9.77
CA LYS A 57 -2.85 -4.36 10.88
C LYS A 57 -2.68 -2.94 11.44
N ASN A 58 -1.50 -2.35 11.32
CA ASN A 58 -1.25 -0.96 11.74
C ASN A 58 -1.72 0.08 10.70
N TYR A 59 -1.91 -0.34 9.44
CA TYR A 59 -2.24 0.53 8.30
C TYR A 59 -3.68 0.33 7.82
N VAL A 60 -4.26 -0.83 8.10
CA VAL A 60 -5.61 -1.22 7.70
C VAL A 60 -6.24 -2.03 8.82
N LEU A 61 -7.43 -1.59 9.26
CA LEU A 61 -8.25 -2.29 10.24
C LEU A 61 -9.35 -3.07 9.52
N LYS A 62 -9.67 -4.26 10.01
CA LYS A 62 -10.79 -5.05 9.51
C LYS A 62 -12.02 -4.78 10.39
N ASN A 63 -13.07 -4.24 9.79
CA ASN A 63 -14.36 -4.02 10.43
C ASN A 63 -15.43 -4.86 9.72
N SER A 64 -15.74 -6.03 10.29
CA SER A 64 -16.69 -6.98 9.70
C SER A 64 -16.32 -7.35 8.25
N LYS A 65 -17.08 -6.85 7.26
CA LYS A 65 -16.88 -7.10 5.81
C LYS A 65 -15.96 -6.07 5.13
N TYR A 66 -15.57 -5.01 5.85
CA TYR A 66 -14.82 -3.89 5.32
C TYR A 66 -13.40 -3.85 5.88
N TYR A 67 -12.53 -3.23 5.09
CA TYR A 67 -11.16 -2.88 5.44
C TYR A 67 -11.03 -1.37 5.39
N GLU A 68 -10.73 -0.78 6.53
CA GLU A 68 -10.66 0.66 6.74
C GLU A 68 -9.19 1.09 6.87
N ILE A 69 -8.78 2.10 6.13
CA ILE A 69 -7.41 2.63 6.22
C ILE A 69 -7.25 3.41 7.53
N THR A 70 -6.13 3.22 8.22
CA THR A 70 -5.79 3.99 9.41
C THR A 70 -5.11 5.31 9.05
N LYS A 71 -4.92 6.16 10.05
CA LYS A 71 -4.10 7.37 9.91
C LYS A 71 -2.68 7.03 9.47
N GLU A 72 -2.05 6.03 10.09
CA GLU A 72 -0.71 5.56 9.74
C GLU A 72 -0.65 5.06 8.29
N GLY A 73 -1.72 4.43 7.80
CA GLY A 73 -1.85 4.00 6.40
C GLY A 73 -1.90 5.18 5.42
N ILE A 74 -2.60 6.25 5.80
CA ILE A 74 -2.67 7.50 5.03
C ILE A 74 -1.30 8.21 5.04
N ASP A 75 -0.69 8.37 6.22
CA ASP A 75 0.59 9.04 6.40
C ASP A 75 1.69 8.35 5.58
N LEU A 76 1.71 7.01 5.56
CA LEU A 76 2.62 6.22 4.73
C LEU A 76 2.46 6.51 3.23
N LEU A 77 1.22 6.59 2.74
CA LEU A 77 0.97 6.92 1.32
C LEU A 77 1.46 8.32 0.97
N ILE A 78 1.20 9.30 1.86
CA ILE A 78 1.67 10.69 1.69
C ILE A 78 3.21 10.73 1.63
N GLU A 79 3.90 10.00 2.51
CA GLU A 79 5.36 9.95 2.51
C GLU A 79 5.92 9.36 1.20
N ILE A 80 5.29 8.27 0.72
CA ILE A 80 5.68 7.62 -0.54
C ILE A 80 5.51 8.56 -1.73
N ASP A 81 4.38 9.27 -1.81
CA ASP A 81 4.11 10.19 -2.92
C ASP A 81 5.05 11.40 -2.86
N LYS A 82 5.33 11.97 -1.68
CA LYS A 82 6.35 13.02 -1.52
C LYS A 82 7.74 12.59 -2.00
N LYS A 83 8.18 11.38 -1.63
CA LYS A 83 9.46 10.82 -2.07
C LYS A 83 9.50 10.64 -3.59
N LYS A 84 8.38 10.24 -4.20
CA LYS A 84 8.28 10.09 -5.64
C LYS A 84 8.43 11.43 -6.35
N ASP A 85 7.77 12.47 -5.86
CA ASP A 85 7.85 13.82 -6.43
C ASP A 85 9.28 14.37 -6.32
N PHE A 86 9.94 14.19 -5.18
CA PHE A 86 11.34 14.56 -4.99
C PHE A 86 12.31 13.80 -5.91
N SER A 87 12.07 12.50 -6.12
CA SER A 87 12.88 11.70 -7.05
C SER A 87 12.72 12.16 -8.49
N LEU A 88 11.52 12.55 -8.91
CA LEU A 88 11.26 13.10 -10.24
C LEU A 88 11.90 14.48 -10.42
N SER A 89 11.86 15.35 -9.41
CA SER A 89 12.49 16.67 -9.50
C SER A 89 14.01 16.59 -9.60
N THR A 90 14.64 15.64 -8.91
CA THR A 90 16.11 15.48 -8.92
C THR A 90 16.63 14.90 -10.24
N ARG A 91 15.81 14.17 -11.01
CA ARG A 91 16.19 13.60 -12.31
C ARG A 91 16.16 14.61 -13.46
N ILE A 92 15.66 15.82 -13.22
CA ILE A 92 15.49 16.87 -14.23
C ILE A 92 16.62 17.92 -14.15
N ILE A 93 17.50 17.85 -13.16
CA ILE A 93 18.64 18.76 -12.96
C ILE A 93 19.94 18.10 -13.40
#